data_AF-A0A7I8MTL6-F1
#
_entry.id   AF-A0A7I8MTL6-F1
#
_cell.length_a   1.000
_cell.length_b   1.000
_cell.length_c   1.000
_cell.angle_alpha   90.00
_cell.angle_beta   90.00
_cell.angle_gamma   90.00
#
_symmetry.space_group_name_H-M   'P 1'
#
loop_
_entity.id
_entity.type
_entity.pdbx_description
1 polymer ?
#
loop_
_entity_poly.entity_id
_entity_poly.type
_entity_poly.pdbx_seq_one_letter_code
_entity_poly.pdbx_strand_id
1 'polypeptide(L)'
;MHLNSIQADYGGFNPKYAGVVIRAANQRSFDWFEKSASISEKQILSLPKDQMFEAISMVTVLQHEIRHFHDFLLTPYSQRLWQLRMEILLNGMQIIYHYLRANEKGDFNCIPVPFSSWCYQNKKKRKLLLKQLKDFGPFDGDKKLIPCSLPLFPSHNKKNKYIPSNYHTSTFPIDDLILLTLNKYDQMEDLTFRPGEKLYNFDYQPYHVFELSGLICQLQAIMFDIGNTALTEFSNYIFKMSRAPYTLLLQLLFSIWGKVGEPMSLYMASAIVLWSLLGSYKHDQWKACPTLRFASLVLYLLEKGPPNSSMPYMKLFDEWSSATKLSKVEVALKTAQKEAIDYPKRVNKALSNNPIGEFYKTQENYLPFIESVCKAQRHMIGEFLKKPELYIENSRYLYKTPMYVNPPVRIDMIKGGVLVDDNFKAKGCINYRGGLDKNGQENAKSFSLNFNLSKFNPIMPFIAYDVYMDIAIVDFVFYAHKRYDPDIIMAQEQLQKKGDVIFFNVDV
;
A
#
# COMPACT_ATOMS: atom_id res chain seq x y z
N MET A 1 -16.11 -29.57 9.53
CA MET A 1 -16.69 -28.32 8.99
C MET A 1 -15.54 -27.47 8.45
N HIS A 2 -15.41 -27.38 7.13
CA HIS A 2 -14.39 -26.57 6.46
C HIS A 2 -14.80 -25.09 6.48
N LEU A 3 -14.11 -24.27 7.28
CA LEU A 3 -14.24 -22.80 7.32
C LEU A 3 -13.60 -22.15 6.07
N ASN A 4 -14.06 -22.52 4.88
CA ASN A 4 -13.56 -22.04 3.58
C ASN A 4 -14.06 -20.62 3.20
N SER A 5 -14.40 -19.75 4.16
CA SER A 5 -14.89 -18.40 3.81
C SER A 5 -14.67 -17.30 4.84
N ILE A 6 -13.87 -17.49 5.90
CA ILE A 6 -13.52 -16.36 6.77
C ILE A 6 -12.37 -15.58 6.13
N GLN A 7 -12.78 -14.75 5.18
CA GLN A 7 -12.15 -13.59 4.57
C GLN A 7 -10.75 -13.22 5.08
N ALA A 8 -9.77 -13.42 4.19
CA ALA A 8 -8.36 -13.19 4.48
C ALA A 8 -7.92 -11.72 4.46
N ASP A 9 -8.81 -10.77 4.12
CA ASP A 9 -8.45 -9.34 3.96
C ASP A 9 -9.75 -8.50 3.81
N TYR A 10 -10.27 -7.90 4.90
CA TYR A 10 -11.42 -6.96 4.86
C TYR A 10 -11.01 -5.55 4.44
N GLY A 11 -9.71 -5.30 4.40
CA GLY A 11 -9.06 -4.04 4.18
C GLY A 11 -7.57 -4.29 4.27
N GLY A 12 -6.87 -3.84 3.24
CA GLY A 12 -5.44 -4.02 3.12
C GLY A 12 -4.89 -2.73 2.56
N PHE A 13 -4.03 -2.09 3.33
CA PHE A 13 -3.37 -0.88 2.87
C PHE A 13 -2.57 -1.21 1.62
N ASN A 14 -3.09 -0.77 0.47
CA ASN A 14 -2.42 -0.92 -0.80
C ASN A 14 -1.65 0.37 -1.06
N PRO A 15 -0.32 0.43 -0.84
CA PRO A 15 0.44 1.66 -1.02
C PRO A 15 0.49 2.13 -2.48
N LYS A 16 -0.09 1.37 -3.42
CA LYS A 16 -0.32 1.82 -4.80
C LYS A 16 -1.49 2.81 -4.87
N TYR A 17 -2.50 2.68 -4.03
CA TYR A 17 -3.62 3.62 -3.91
C TYR A 17 -3.34 4.55 -2.72
N ALA A 18 -3.13 5.85 -2.97
CA ALA A 18 -2.90 6.83 -1.90
C ALA A 18 -4.21 7.18 -1.19
N GLY A 19 -4.80 6.19 -0.51
CA GLY A 19 -6.09 6.24 0.16
C GLY A 19 -6.38 4.96 0.93
N VAL A 20 -7.66 4.75 1.22
CA VAL A 20 -8.19 3.58 1.93
C VAL A 20 -8.92 2.67 0.96
N VAL A 21 -8.66 1.36 1.01
CA VAL A 21 -9.41 0.36 0.26
C VAL A 21 -10.11 -0.57 1.24
N ILE A 22 -11.44 -0.61 1.18
CA ILE A 22 -12.26 -1.55 1.96
C ILE A 22 -12.76 -2.64 1.02
N ARG A 23 -12.53 -3.89 1.40
CA ARG A 23 -12.92 -5.05 0.61
C ARG A 23 -14.12 -5.73 1.23
N ALA A 24 -15.26 -5.60 0.58
CA ALA A 24 -16.47 -6.31 0.98
C ALA A 24 -16.54 -7.64 0.22
N ALA A 25 -16.57 -8.77 0.95
CA ALA A 25 -16.62 -10.09 0.30
C ALA A 25 -17.91 -10.31 -0.48
N ASN A 26 -19.01 -9.71 -0.02
CA ASN A 26 -20.34 -9.82 -0.58
C ASN A 26 -21.20 -8.64 -0.09
N GLN A 27 -22.46 -8.58 -0.54
CA GLN A 27 -23.40 -7.52 -0.17
C GLN A 27 -23.61 -7.40 1.34
N ARG A 28 -23.72 -8.52 2.08
CA ARG A 28 -23.93 -8.50 3.54
C ARG A 28 -22.78 -7.81 4.27
N SER A 29 -21.53 -8.07 3.87
CA SER A 29 -20.37 -7.40 4.46
C SER A 29 -20.42 -5.88 4.20
N PHE A 30 -20.83 -5.47 3.00
CA PHE A 30 -21.05 -4.06 2.67
C PHE A 30 -22.19 -3.45 3.49
N ASP A 31 -23.31 -4.16 3.68
CA ASP A 31 -24.42 -3.70 4.51
C ASP A 31 -23.99 -3.46 5.97
N TRP A 32 -23.06 -4.28 6.50
CA TRP A 32 -22.48 -4.04 7.83
C TRP A 32 -21.66 -2.75 7.88
N PHE A 33 -20.86 -2.51 6.84
CA PHE A 33 -20.09 -1.27 6.72
C PHE A 33 -20.99 -0.03 6.67
N GLU A 34 -22.07 -0.06 5.89
CA GLU A 34 -23.03 1.04 5.80
C GLU A 34 -23.74 1.31 7.13
N LYS A 35 -23.93 0.27 7.95
CA LYS A 35 -24.57 0.35 9.28
C LYS A 35 -23.60 0.73 10.40
N SER A 36 -22.32 0.93 10.12
CA SER A 36 -21.28 1.18 11.14
C SER A 36 -21.64 2.32 12.11
N ALA A 37 -22.31 3.37 11.63
CA ALA A 37 -22.72 4.51 12.46
C ALA A 37 -24.01 4.29 13.28
N SER A 38 -24.79 3.23 13.03
CA SER A 38 -26.13 3.04 13.63
C SER A 38 -26.34 1.70 14.33
N ILE A 39 -25.41 0.77 14.20
CA ILE A 39 -25.51 -0.56 14.82
C ILE A 39 -25.18 -0.50 16.32
N SER A 40 -25.99 -1.17 17.14
CA SER A 40 -25.77 -1.26 18.59
C SER A 40 -25.00 -2.52 19.00
N GLU A 41 -24.33 -2.48 20.15
CA GLU A 41 -23.66 -3.64 20.76
C GLU A 41 -24.60 -4.84 20.87
N LYS A 42 -25.83 -4.63 21.37
CA LYS A 42 -26.83 -5.70 21.53
C LYS A 42 -27.15 -6.39 20.20
N GLN A 43 -27.22 -5.65 19.10
CA GLN A 43 -27.47 -6.23 17.79
C GLN A 43 -26.28 -7.10 17.36
N ILE A 44 -25.06 -6.62 17.51
CA ILE A 44 -23.84 -7.36 17.15
C ILE A 44 -23.71 -8.65 17.99
N LEU A 45 -23.86 -8.54 19.31
CA LEU A 45 -23.69 -9.68 20.22
C LEU A 45 -24.82 -10.73 20.11
N SER A 46 -25.94 -10.39 19.48
CA SER A 46 -27.02 -11.34 19.19
C SER A 46 -26.76 -12.22 17.96
N LEU A 47 -25.73 -11.89 17.17
CA LEU A 47 -25.41 -12.63 15.95
C LEU A 47 -24.72 -13.97 16.27
N PRO A 48 -24.86 -14.98 15.39
CA PRO A 48 -24.02 -16.19 15.42
C PRO A 48 -22.52 -15.82 15.40
N LYS A 49 -21.65 -16.62 16.06
CA LYS A 49 -20.23 -16.27 16.27
C LYS A 49 -19.46 -15.92 15.00
N ASP A 50 -19.72 -16.64 13.91
CA ASP A 50 -19.12 -16.40 12.59
C ASP A 50 -19.56 -15.05 12.00
N GLN A 51 -20.84 -14.69 12.15
CA GLN A 51 -21.38 -13.41 11.70
C GLN A 51 -21.01 -12.24 12.62
N MET A 52 -20.90 -12.51 13.92
CA MET A 52 -20.48 -11.52 14.92
C MET A 52 -19.06 -11.01 14.61
N PHE A 53 -18.12 -11.91 14.30
CA PHE A 53 -16.77 -11.50 13.91
C PHE A 53 -16.78 -10.65 12.63
N GLU A 54 -17.47 -11.10 11.58
CA GLU A 54 -17.64 -10.33 10.33
C GLU A 54 -18.23 -8.94 10.60
N ALA A 55 -19.28 -8.85 11.41
CA ALA A 55 -19.92 -7.58 11.74
C ALA A 55 -18.97 -6.65 12.50
N ILE A 56 -18.28 -7.13 13.55
CA ILE A 56 -17.29 -6.33 14.29
C ILE A 56 -16.17 -5.86 13.36
N SER A 57 -15.63 -6.75 12.52
CA SER A 57 -14.59 -6.42 11.55
C SER A 57 -15.05 -5.32 10.60
N MET A 58 -16.23 -5.46 9.97
CA MET A 58 -16.73 -4.49 8.98
C MET A 58 -17.13 -3.16 9.59
N VAL A 59 -17.68 -3.14 10.80
CA VAL A 59 -18.07 -1.91 11.49
C VAL A 59 -16.86 -1.06 11.89
N THR A 60 -15.72 -1.72 12.14
CA THR A 60 -14.48 -1.05 12.60
C THR A 60 -13.36 -1.00 11.55
N VAL A 61 -13.61 -1.48 10.33
CA VAL A 61 -12.61 -1.55 9.25
C VAL A 61 -12.12 -0.17 8.85
N LEU A 62 -12.98 0.84 8.85
CA LEU A 62 -12.61 2.20 8.44
C LEU A 62 -11.53 2.77 9.37
N GLN A 63 -11.66 2.58 10.68
CA GLN A 63 -10.71 3.03 11.69
C GLN A 63 -9.35 2.34 11.53
N HIS A 64 -9.35 1.05 11.18
CA HIS A 64 -8.14 0.28 10.87
C HIS A 64 -7.43 0.83 9.63
N GLU A 65 -8.15 0.98 8.52
CA GLU A 65 -7.56 1.42 7.26
C GLU A 65 -7.12 2.89 7.26
N ILE A 66 -7.87 3.76 7.93
CA ILE A 66 -7.47 5.17 8.11
C ILE A 66 -6.16 5.24 8.90
N ARG A 67 -5.97 4.36 9.88
CA ARG A 67 -4.70 4.30 10.61
C ARG A 67 -3.55 3.96 9.67
N HIS A 68 -3.71 2.99 8.79
CA HIS A 68 -2.70 2.69 7.78
C HIS A 68 -2.41 3.86 6.85
N PHE A 69 -3.44 4.54 6.35
CA PHE A 69 -3.27 5.70 5.50
C PHE A 69 -2.52 6.83 6.20
N HIS A 70 -2.85 7.11 7.46
CA HIS A 70 -2.16 8.12 8.25
C HIS A 70 -0.72 7.71 8.59
N ASP A 71 -0.46 6.44 8.92
CA ASP A 71 0.88 5.92 9.12
C ASP A 71 1.69 5.98 7.82
N PHE A 72 1.08 5.72 6.67
CA PHE A 72 1.73 5.90 5.36
C PHE A 72 2.17 7.34 5.11
N LEU A 73 1.34 8.32 5.47
CA LEU A 73 1.68 9.73 5.31
C LEU A 73 2.71 10.24 6.33
N LEU A 74 2.70 9.66 7.53
CA LEU A 74 3.55 10.11 8.64
C LEU A 74 4.96 9.50 8.58
N THR A 75 5.11 8.30 8.01
CA THR A 75 6.31 7.49 8.18
C THR A 75 7.35 7.71 7.07
N PRO A 76 8.63 7.97 7.42
CA PRO A 76 9.69 8.14 6.43
C PRO A 76 9.92 6.88 5.56
N TYR A 77 9.66 5.69 6.12
CA TYR A 77 9.69 4.43 5.37
C TYR A 77 8.72 4.44 4.19
N SER A 78 7.46 4.75 4.46
CA SER A 78 6.40 4.80 3.46
C SER A 78 6.62 5.89 2.43
N GLN A 79 7.13 7.05 2.87
CA GLN A 79 7.54 8.12 1.97
C GLN A 79 8.59 7.61 0.97
N ARG A 80 9.64 6.89 1.43
CA ARG A 80 10.67 6.36 0.55
C ARG A 80 10.10 5.34 -0.45
N LEU A 81 9.25 4.41 -0.01
CA LEU A 81 8.60 3.44 -0.89
C LEU A 81 7.72 4.11 -1.94
N TRP A 82 6.94 5.11 -1.53
CA TRP A 82 6.07 5.85 -2.44
C TRP A 82 6.86 6.62 -3.49
N GLN A 83 7.97 7.26 -3.11
CA GLN A 83 8.86 7.92 -4.07
C GLN A 83 9.42 6.96 -5.10
N LEU A 84 9.93 5.79 -4.66
CA LEU A 84 10.39 4.75 -5.58
C LEU A 84 9.28 4.33 -6.56
N ARG A 85 8.05 4.17 -6.06
CA ARG A 85 6.90 3.81 -6.89
C ARG A 85 6.54 4.90 -7.91
N MET A 86 6.59 6.17 -7.53
CA MET A 86 6.36 7.27 -8.45
C MET A 86 7.47 7.39 -9.50
N GLU A 87 8.73 7.15 -9.12
CA GLU A 87 9.84 7.06 -10.08
C GLU A 87 9.65 5.91 -11.08
N ILE A 88 9.22 4.74 -10.59
CA ILE A 88 8.86 3.57 -11.41
C ILE A 88 7.72 3.92 -12.37
N LEU A 89 6.66 4.55 -11.87
CA LEU A 89 5.50 4.95 -12.68
C LEU A 89 5.92 5.89 -13.82
N LEU A 90 6.64 6.96 -13.48
CA LEU A 90 7.04 7.99 -14.45
C LEU A 90 7.94 7.42 -15.55
N ASN A 91 8.90 6.57 -15.18
CA ASN A 91 9.79 5.90 -16.15
C ASN A 91 9.04 4.82 -16.94
N GLY A 92 8.28 3.97 -16.25
CA GLY A 92 7.56 2.85 -16.82
C GLY A 92 6.54 3.29 -17.86
N MET A 93 5.78 4.34 -17.58
CA MET A 93 4.81 4.85 -18.54
C MET A 93 5.49 5.51 -19.75
N GLN A 94 6.63 6.19 -19.56
CA GLN A 94 7.45 6.70 -20.67
C GLN A 94 7.92 5.56 -21.59
N ILE A 95 8.32 4.43 -20.99
CA ILE A 95 8.76 3.23 -21.70
C ILE A 95 7.61 2.58 -22.48
N ILE A 96 6.46 2.39 -21.83
CA ILE A 96 5.26 1.82 -22.46
C ILE A 96 4.86 2.68 -23.66
N TYR A 97 4.80 4.00 -23.49
CA TYR A 97 4.40 4.90 -24.56
C TYR A 97 5.40 4.94 -25.72
N HIS A 98 6.69 4.88 -25.43
CA HIS A 98 7.74 4.76 -26.45
C HIS A 98 7.48 3.54 -27.35
N TYR A 99 7.19 2.38 -26.75
CA TYR A 99 6.89 1.18 -27.53
C TYR A 99 5.55 1.30 -28.26
N LEU A 100 4.47 1.74 -27.61
CA LEU A 100 3.17 1.90 -28.28
C LEU A 100 3.26 2.81 -29.52
N ARG A 101 4.00 3.93 -29.46
CA ARG A 101 4.26 4.77 -30.64
C ARG A 101 5.17 4.11 -31.67
N ALA A 102 6.22 3.39 -31.23
CA ALA A 102 7.10 2.68 -32.17
C ALA A 102 6.35 1.57 -32.93
N ASN A 103 5.29 0.98 -32.34
CA ASN A 103 4.42 0.02 -33.02
C ASN A 103 3.68 0.61 -34.23
N GLU A 104 3.37 1.91 -34.22
CA GLU A 104 2.73 2.59 -35.37
C GLU A 104 3.57 2.49 -36.64
N LYS A 105 4.88 2.24 -36.52
CA LYS A 105 5.80 2.02 -37.64
C LYS A 105 5.80 0.57 -38.15
N GLY A 106 5.17 -0.36 -37.43
CA GLY A 106 5.09 -1.78 -37.79
C GLY A 106 6.34 -2.61 -37.48
N ASP A 107 7.29 -2.07 -36.70
CA ASP A 107 8.58 -2.74 -36.39
C ASP A 107 8.42 -3.98 -35.49
N PHE A 108 7.32 -4.05 -34.75
CA PHE A 108 6.95 -5.18 -33.89
C PHE A 108 5.43 -5.30 -33.85
N ASN A 109 4.90 -6.41 -33.30
CA ASN A 109 3.46 -6.60 -33.10
C ASN A 109 3.12 -7.14 -31.70
N CYS A 110 4.12 -7.36 -30.86
CA CYS A 110 3.91 -7.82 -29.51
C CYS A 110 4.93 -7.27 -28.49
N ILE A 111 4.48 -7.16 -27.24
CA ILE A 111 5.27 -6.73 -26.09
C ILE A 111 5.39 -7.92 -25.12
N PRO A 112 6.62 -8.41 -24.83
CA PRO A 112 6.82 -9.47 -23.86
C PRO A 112 6.58 -8.95 -22.44
N VAL A 113 5.81 -9.66 -21.62
CA VAL A 113 5.59 -9.32 -20.21
C VAL A 113 5.86 -10.52 -19.30
N PRO A 114 6.54 -10.38 -18.15
CA PRO A 114 7.14 -9.15 -17.64
C PRO A 114 8.48 -8.78 -18.29
N PHE A 115 8.77 -7.48 -18.35
CA PHE A 115 10.05 -6.92 -18.82
C PHE A 115 11.22 -7.42 -17.98
N SER A 116 11.04 -7.55 -16.66
CA SER A 116 12.08 -8.09 -15.77
C SER A 116 12.56 -9.45 -16.26
N SER A 117 11.68 -10.44 -16.39
CA SER A 117 12.02 -11.77 -16.89
C SER A 117 12.64 -11.73 -18.29
N TRP A 118 12.04 -11.01 -19.24
CA TRP A 118 12.53 -10.96 -20.61
C TRP A 118 13.93 -10.34 -20.71
N CYS A 119 14.17 -9.22 -20.02
CA CYS A 119 15.44 -8.51 -20.05
C CYS A 119 16.60 -9.33 -19.48
N TYR A 120 16.37 -10.25 -18.55
CA TYR A 120 17.40 -11.16 -18.03
C TYR A 120 17.57 -12.46 -18.85
N GLN A 121 16.67 -12.76 -19.79
CA GLN A 121 16.76 -13.95 -20.64
C GLN A 121 17.69 -13.74 -21.84
N ASN A 122 18.66 -14.65 -22.03
CA ASN A 122 19.53 -14.62 -23.19
C ASN A 122 18.80 -14.90 -24.53
N LYS A 123 19.45 -14.57 -25.65
CA LYS A 123 18.87 -14.71 -27.01
C LYS A 123 18.37 -16.12 -27.32
N LYS A 124 19.03 -17.18 -26.82
CA LYS A 124 18.62 -18.58 -27.05
C LYS A 124 17.30 -18.89 -26.35
N LYS A 125 17.14 -18.48 -25.09
CA LYS A 125 15.89 -18.66 -24.32
C LYS A 125 14.72 -17.87 -24.94
N ARG A 126 14.95 -16.60 -25.32
CA ARG A 126 13.93 -15.78 -26.00
C ARG A 126 13.43 -16.44 -27.30
N LYS A 127 14.34 -16.98 -28.13
CA LYS A 127 13.98 -17.70 -29.37
C LYS A 127 13.17 -18.98 -29.09
N LEU A 128 13.53 -19.73 -28.06
CA LEU A 128 12.82 -20.95 -27.69
C LEU A 128 11.38 -20.63 -27.23
N LEU A 129 11.21 -19.62 -26.38
CA LEU A 129 9.91 -19.19 -25.89
C LEU A 129 8.99 -18.72 -27.02
N LEU A 130 9.51 -17.91 -27.95
CA LEU A 130 8.75 -17.47 -29.13
C LEU A 130 8.34 -18.64 -30.03
N LYS A 131 9.11 -19.74 -30.07
CA LYS A 131 8.74 -20.95 -30.81
C LYS A 131 7.59 -21.66 -30.09
N GLN A 132 7.70 -21.86 -28.78
CA GLN A 132 6.68 -22.51 -27.97
C GLN A 132 5.34 -21.76 -28.03
N LEU A 133 5.35 -20.42 -27.96
CA LEU A 133 4.12 -19.63 -28.01
C LEU A 133 3.34 -19.77 -29.33
N LYS A 134 4.00 -20.14 -30.44
CA LYS A 134 3.30 -20.50 -31.69
C LYS A 134 2.46 -21.77 -31.56
N ASP A 135 2.85 -22.66 -30.65
CA ASP A 135 2.23 -23.96 -30.47
C ASP A 135 1.06 -23.92 -29.44
N PHE A 136 0.85 -22.80 -28.73
CA PHE A 136 0.02 -22.73 -27.52
C PHE A 136 -1.17 -21.73 -27.53
N GLY A 137 -1.43 -20.94 -28.58
CA GLY A 137 -2.42 -19.85 -28.46
C GLY A 137 -3.40 -19.61 -29.62
N PRO A 138 -4.59 -19.03 -29.33
CA PRO A 138 -5.70 -18.74 -30.26
C PRO A 138 -5.43 -17.43 -31.03
N PHE A 139 -4.25 -17.30 -31.61
CA PHE A 139 -3.88 -16.11 -32.36
C PHE A 139 -4.47 -16.21 -33.77
N ASP A 140 -5.17 -15.17 -34.22
CA ASP A 140 -5.78 -15.11 -35.56
C ASP A 140 -4.73 -15.35 -36.66
N GLY A 141 -4.67 -16.60 -37.14
CA GLY A 141 -3.89 -17.04 -38.29
C GLY A 141 -2.37 -17.12 -38.10
N ASP A 142 -1.69 -17.45 -39.19
CA ASP A 142 -0.23 -17.67 -39.34
C ASP A 142 0.67 -16.46 -39.00
N LYS A 143 0.16 -15.43 -38.30
CA LYS A 143 0.90 -14.21 -37.97
C LYS A 143 2.04 -14.51 -37.00
N LYS A 144 3.27 -14.33 -37.50
CA LYS A 144 4.51 -14.44 -36.71
C LYS A 144 4.55 -13.34 -35.65
N LEU A 145 4.73 -13.72 -34.39
CA LEU A 145 5.03 -12.80 -33.30
C LEU A 145 6.41 -12.16 -33.50
N ILE A 146 6.46 -10.83 -33.48
CA ILE A 146 7.65 -10.00 -33.58
C ILE A 146 7.69 -9.14 -32.32
N PRO A 147 8.52 -9.48 -31.32
CA PRO A 147 8.57 -8.75 -30.06
C PRO A 147 9.30 -7.42 -30.24
N CYS A 148 8.94 -6.42 -29.44
CA CYS A 148 9.71 -5.20 -29.34
C CYS A 148 11.17 -5.46 -28.90
N SER A 149 12.10 -4.61 -29.36
CA SER A 149 13.51 -4.74 -29.02
C SER A 149 13.74 -4.28 -27.57
N LEU A 150 14.10 -5.23 -26.70
CA LEU A 150 14.43 -4.99 -25.30
C LEU A 150 15.89 -5.40 -24.99
N PRO A 151 16.60 -4.65 -24.14
CA PRO A 151 18.00 -4.91 -23.81
C PRO A 151 18.19 -6.25 -23.09
N LEU A 152 19.43 -6.75 -23.08
CA LEU A 152 19.82 -7.92 -22.30
C LEU A 152 20.68 -7.47 -21.12
N PHE A 153 20.18 -7.68 -19.91
CA PHE A 153 20.93 -7.44 -18.68
C PHE A 153 21.46 -8.78 -18.15
N PRO A 154 22.79 -8.98 -18.04
CA PRO A 154 23.33 -10.21 -17.46
C PRO A 154 22.97 -10.33 -15.97
N SER A 155 22.49 -11.50 -15.54
CA SER A 155 22.08 -11.78 -14.16
C SER A 155 23.18 -11.59 -13.11
N HIS A 156 24.45 -11.65 -13.49
CA HIS A 156 25.60 -11.43 -12.60
C HIS A 156 25.82 -9.96 -12.23
N ASN A 157 25.17 -9.01 -12.93
CA ASN A 157 25.22 -7.58 -12.63
C ASN A 157 24.12 -7.10 -11.67
N LYS A 158 23.35 -8.00 -11.03
CA LYS A 158 22.44 -7.63 -9.93
C LYS A 158 23.14 -6.93 -8.75
N LYS A 159 24.48 -6.99 -8.69
CA LYS A 159 25.31 -6.23 -7.74
C LYS A 159 25.61 -4.80 -8.21
N ASN A 160 24.76 -4.19 -9.03
CA ASN A 160 24.96 -2.79 -9.37
C ASN A 160 24.83 -1.96 -8.09
N LYS A 161 25.97 -1.38 -7.70
CA LYS A 161 26.15 -0.49 -6.56
C LYS A 161 24.96 0.44 -6.50
N TYR A 162 24.41 0.59 -5.29
CA TYR A 162 23.57 1.73 -4.93
C TYR A 162 24.15 2.99 -5.58
N ILE A 163 23.51 3.47 -6.64
CA ILE A 163 23.76 4.82 -7.15
C ILE A 163 22.67 5.66 -6.50
N PRO A 164 22.96 6.33 -5.36
CA PRO A 164 22.08 7.37 -4.87
C PRO A 164 22.20 8.52 -5.85
N SER A 165 21.33 8.55 -6.85
CA SER A 165 21.10 9.82 -7.53
C SER A 165 19.66 9.89 -8.02
N ASN A 166 18.95 10.81 -7.37
CA ASN A 166 18.34 11.98 -7.99
C ASN A 166 17.91 11.78 -9.43
N TYR A 167 16.60 11.89 -9.68
CA TYR A 167 16.01 12.33 -10.93
C TYR A 167 17.02 12.95 -11.90
N HIS A 168 17.40 12.16 -12.90
CA HIS A 168 18.35 12.62 -13.91
C HIS A 168 17.56 13.22 -15.06
N THR A 169 17.93 14.45 -15.41
CA THR A 169 17.16 15.31 -16.30
C THR A 169 17.78 15.37 -17.70
N SER A 170 17.86 14.23 -18.38
CA SER A 170 18.26 14.19 -19.80
C SER A 170 17.64 13.00 -20.53
N THR A 171 17.58 13.09 -21.85
CA THR A 171 17.19 12.04 -22.80
C THR A 171 18.00 10.76 -22.59
N PHE A 172 17.53 9.89 -21.69
CA PHE A 172 18.12 8.57 -21.56
C PHE A 172 17.75 7.73 -22.78
N PRO A 173 18.71 6.96 -23.34
CA PRO A 173 18.37 5.79 -24.13
C PRO A 173 17.28 4.97 -23.41
N ILE A 174 16.32 4.44 -24.16
CA ILE A 174 15.21 3.65 -23.61
C ILE A 174 15.71 2.51 -22.71
N ASP A 175 16.86 1.91 -23.06
CA ASP A 175 17.52 0.85 -22.32
C ASP A 175 17.92 1.29 -20.89
N ASP A 176 18.39 2.51 -20.72
CA ASP A 176 18.77 3.05 -19.42
C ASP A 176 17.53 3.31 -18.55
N LEU A 177 16.42 3.77 -19.14
CA LEU A 177 15.15 3.93 -18.42
C LEU A 177 14.60 2.59 -17.94
N ILE A 178 14.70 1.54 -18.77
CA ILE A 178 14.32 0.18 -18.38
C ILE A 178 15.21 -0.29 -17.21
N LEU A 179 16.53 -0.15 -17.32
CA LEU A 179 17.46 -0.55 -16.27
C LEU A 179 17.21 0.21 -14.95
N LEU A 180 17.00 1.52 -15.03
CA LEU A 180 16.65 2.34 -13.87
C LEU A 180 15.35 1.86 -13.22
N THR A 181 14.31 1.59 -14.01
CA THR A 181 13.01 1.10 -13.50
C THR A 181 13.17 -0.24 -12.79
N LEU A 182 13.88 -1.19 -13.39
CA LEU A 182 14.16 -2.49 -12.76
C LEU A 182 14.94 -2.35 -11.45
N ASN A 183 15.99 -1.52 -11.42
CA ASN A 183 16.77 -1.27 -10.20
C ASN A 183 15.92 -0.63 -9.08
N LYS A 184 14.86 0.12 -9.42
CA LYS A 184 13.95 0.72 -8.43
C LYS A 184 12.97 -0.30 -7.89
N TYR A 185 12.48 -1.23 -8.72
CA TYR A 185 11.73 -2.39 -8.25
C TYR A 185 12.56 -3.24 -7.29
N ASP A 186 13.81 -3.55 -7.64
CA ASP A 186 14.73 -4.27 -6.75
C ASP A 186 14.91 -3.53 -5.41
N GLN A 187 15.07 -2.20 -5.42
CA GLN A 187 15.15 -1.40 -4.18
C GLN A 187 13.85 -1.47 -3.36
N MET A 188 12.70 -1.46 -4.01
CA MET A 188 11.40 -1.57 -3.34
C MET A 188 11.23 -2.96 -2.72
N GLU A 189 11.57 -4.02 -3.45
CA GLU A 189 11.58 -5.40 -2.96
C GLU A 189 12.51 -5.56 -1.76
N ASP A 190 13.71 -4.97 -1.84
CA ASP A 190 14.69 -4.96 -0.76
C ASP A 190 14.12 -4.28 0.49
N LEU A 191 13.44 -3.14 0.35
CA LEU A 191 12.83 -2.43 1.48
C LEU A 191 11.62 -3.15 2.07
N THR A 192 10.91 -3.96 1.28
CA THR A 192 9.68 -4.63 1.70
C THR A 192 9.92 -6.03 2.28
N PHE A 193 10.90 -6.79 1.79
CA PHE A 193 11.05 -8.21 2.14
C PHE A 193 12.40 -8.60 2.76
N ARG A 194 13.49 -7.87 2.47
CA ARG A 194 14.81 -8.20 3.02
C ARG A 194 15.05 -7.81 4.48
N PRO A 195 14.45 -6.74 5.05
CA PRO A 195 14.59 -6.45 6.48
C PRO A 195 13.65 -7.35 7.31
N GLY A 196 13.40 -8.57 6.86
CA GLY A 196 12.68 -9.57 7.63
C GLY A 196 13.51 -9.96 8.83
N GLU A 197 12.88 -9.99 10.00
CA GLU A 197 13.53 -10.40 11.24
C GLU A 197 12.84 -11.64 11.78
N LYS A 198 13.61 -12.42 12.53
CA LYS A 198 13.12 -13.58 13.24
C LYS A 198 13.17 -13.31 14.74
N LEU A 199 12.00 -13.28 15.37
CA LEU A 199 11.87 -13.08 16.81
C LEU A 199 11.06 -14.24 17.38
N TYR A 200 11.61 -14.93 18.39
CA TYR A 200 10.97 -16.11 19.03
C TYR A 200 10.31 -17.11 18.04
N ASN A 201 11.04 -17.48 16.99
CA ASN A 201 10.67 -18.52 16.00
C ASN A 201 9.61 -18.14 14.95
N PHE A 202 9.22 -16.88 14.80
CA PHE A 202 8.44 -16.44 13.66
C PHE A 202 9.14 -15.32 12.89
N ASP A 203 8.96 -15.33 11.57
CA ASP A 203 9.46 -14.30 10.69
C ASP A 203 8.39 -13.22 10.55
N TYR A 204 8.81 -11.96 10.63
CA TYR A 204 7.95 -10.83 10.38
C TYR A 204 8.67 -9.78 9.53
N GLN A 205 7.88 -8.83 9.03
CA GLN A 205 8.23 -7.96 7.92
C GLN A 205 7.64 -6.58 8.21
N PRO A 206 8.07 -5.51 7.50
CA PRO A 206 7.62 -4.16 7.80
C PRO A 206 6.10 -4.02 7.79
N TYR A 207 5.42 -4.64 6.83
CA TYR A 207 3.95 -4.59 6.72
C TYR A 207 3.26 -5.21 7.95
N HIS A 208 3.86 -6.17 8.65
CA HIS A 208 3.30 -6.70 9.89
C HIS A 208 3.32 -5.67 11.04
N VAL A 209 4.30 -4.76 11.05
CA VAL A 209 4.36 -3.66 12.03
C VAL A 209 3.29 -2.61 11.72
N PHE A 210 3.01 -2.35 10.44
CA PHE A 210 1.85 -1.56 10.02
C PHE A 210 0.54 -2.27 10.41
N GLU A 211 0.34 -3.54 10.06
CA GLU A 211 -0.87 -4.28 10.47
C GLU A 211 -1.10 -4.29 11.98
N LEU A 212 -0.02 -4.32 12.77
CA LEU A 212 -0.12 -4.17 14.20
C LEU A 212 -0.65 -2.76 14.62
N SER A 213 -0.24 -1.67 13.95
CA SER A 213 -0.75 -0.33 14.25
C SER A 213 -2.24 -0.20 13.92
N GLY A 214 -2.66 -0.72 12.76
CA GLY A 214 -4.07 -0.82 12.38
C GLY A 214 -4.89 -1.62 13.39
N LEU A 215 -4.39 -2.82 13.76
CA LEU A 215 -5.07 -3.70 14.71
C LEU A 215 -5.24 -3.04 16.08
N ILE A 216 -4.21 -2.35 16.60
CA ILE A 216 -4.32 -1.63 17.88
C ILE A 216 -5.38 -0.53 17.79
N CYS A 217 -5.46 0.19 16.67
CA CYS A 217 -6.51 1.18 16.42
C CYS A 217 -7.90 0.52 16.41
N GLN A 218 -8.04 -0.62 15.72
CA GLN A 218 -9.29 -1.37 15.61
C GLN A 218 -9.75 -1.90 16.98
N LEU A 219 -8.86 -2.50 17.78
CA LEU A 219 -9.18 -2.98 19.12
C LEU A 219 -9.69 -1.84 20.01
N GLN A 220 -9.10 -0.65 19.89
CA GLN A 220 -9.57 0.51 20.64
C GLN A 220 -10.91 1.02 20.12
N ALA A 221 -11.13 1.07 18.80
CA ALA A 221 -12.44 1.40 18.24
C ALA A 221 -13.53 0.44 18.74
N ILE A 222 -13.28 -0.87 18.75
CA ILE A 222 -14.21 -1.86 19.30
C ILE A 222 -14.51 -1.59 20.77
N MET A 223 -13.46 -1.31 21.57
CA MET A 223 -13.61 -1.02 23.00
C MET A 223 -14.51 0.20 23.28
N PHE A 224 -14.37 1.27 22.49
CA PHE A 224 -15.08 2.53 22.70
C PHE A 224 -16.45 2.59 22.03
N ASP A 225 -16.55 2.10 20.79
CA ASP A 225 -17.74 2.26 19.96
C ASP A 225 -18.74 1.11 20.16
N ILE A 226 -18.25 -0.09 20.50
CA ILE A 226 -19.08 -1.29 20.64
C ILE A 226 -19.13 -1.76 22.10
N GLY A 227 -18.00 -1.98 22.75
CA GLY A 227 -17.92 -2.37 24.15
C GLY A 227 -16.90 -3.47 24.46
N ASN A 228 -16.64 -3.68 25.76
CA ASN A 228 -15.64 -4.64 26.25
C ASN A 228 -15.97 -6.10 25.93
N THR A 229 -17.26 -6.44 25.86
CA THR A 229 -17.69 -7.81 25.51
C THR A 229 -17.32 -8.13 24.07
N ALA A 230 -17.63 -7.22 23.14
CA ALA A 230 -17.25 -7.35 21.74
C ALA A 230 -15.72 -7.38 21.56
N LEU A 231 -14.98 -6.54 22.31
CA LEU A 231 -13.52 -6.57 22.32
C LEU A 231 -12.98 -7.94 22.73
N THR A 232 -13.57 -8.55 23.76
CA THR A 232 -13.15 -9.86 24.27
C THR A 232 -13.39 -10.96 23.24
N GLU A 233 -14.58 -10.99 22.62
CA GLU A 233 -14.91 -11.96 21.58
C GLU A 233 -14.01 -11.80 20.34
N PHE A 234 -13.80 -10.57 19.89
CA PHE A 234 -12.91 -10.27 18.76
C PHE A 234 -11.46 -10.66 19.06
N SER A 235 -10.95 -10.28 20.23
CA SER A 235 -9.60 -10.61 20.69
C SER A 235 -9.39 -12.12 20.79
N ASN A 236 -10.36 -12.84 21.36
CA ASN A 236 -10.33 -14.30 21.43
C ASN A 236 -10.25 -14.92 20.04
N TYR A 237 -11.00 -14.39 19.07
CA TYR A 237 -10.95 -14.87 17.70
C TYR A 237 -9.58 -14.65 17.08
N ILE A 238 -9.05 -13.43 17.09
CA ILE A 238 -7.76 -13.12 16.45
C ILE A 238 -6.60 -13.87 17.12
N PHE A 239 -6.56 -13.99 18.44
CA PHE A 239 -5.43 -14.60 19.14
C PHE A 239 -5.46 -16.13 19.12
N LYS A 240 -6.63 -16.75 19.02
CA LYS A 240 -6.76 -18.23 18.99
C LYS A 240 -6.76 -18.77 17.56
N MET A 241 -7.37 -18.06 16.62
CA MET A 241 -7.60 -18.54 15.26
C MET A 241 -6.59 -17.97 14.25
N SER A 242 -6.15 -16.72 14.42
CA SER A 242 -5.20 -16.09 13.50
C SER A 242 -3.77 -16.28 13.99
N ARG A 243 -3.01 -17.15 13.29
CA ARG A 243 -1.55 -17.27 13.46
C ARG A 243 -0.78 -16.20 12.68
N ALA A 244 -1.39 -15.04 12.45
CA ALA A 244 -0.76 -13.96 11.70
C ALA A 244 0.42 -13.36 12.50
N PRO A 245 1.57 -13.05 11.87
CA PRO A 245 2.72 -12.52 12.61
C PRO A 245 2.44 -11.26 13.43
N TYR A 246 1.57 -10.37 12.97
CA TYR A 246 1.22 -9.15 13.72
C TYR A 246 0.45 -9.44 15.03
N THR A 247 -0.34 -10.52 15.11
CA THR A 247 -1.00 -10.90 16.38
C THR A 247 0.02 -11.48 17.36
N LEU A 248 1.02 -12.21 16.86
CA LEU A 248 2.14 -12.72 17.66
C LEU A 248 3.02 -11.57 18.19
N LEU A 249 3.25 -10.52 17.40
CA LEU A 249 3.95 -9.32 17.87
C LEU A 249 3.21 -8.66 19.04
N LEU A 250 1.87 -8.55 18.96
CA LEU A 250 1.07 -7.99 20.06
C LEU A 250 1.12 -8.86 21.32
N GLN A 251 1.00 -10.18 21.17
CA GLN A 251 1.13 -11.13 22.29
C GLN A 251 2.51 -11.05 22.94
N LEU A 252 3.57 -10.87 22.15
CA LEU A 252 4.92 -10.67 22.65
C LEU A 252 5.00 -9.42 23.53
N LEU A 253 4.43 -8.30 23.08
CA LEU A 253 4.39 -7.08 23.89
C LEU A 253 3.62 -7.29 25.20
N PHE A 254 2.46 -7.97 25.15
CA PHE A 254 1.71 -8.34 26.37
C PHE A 254 2.53 -9.20 27.34
N SER A 255 3.36 -10.11 26.82
CA SER A 255 4.19 -10.99 27.66
C SER A 255 5.27 -10.22 28.44
N ILE A 256 5.77 -9.09 27.92
CA ILE A 256 6.78 -8.27 28.60
C ILE A 256 6.19 -7.67 29.88
N TRP A 257 4.97 -7.15 29.80
CA TRP A 257 4.24 -6.61 30.96
C TRP A 257 3.76 -7.70 31.91
N GLY A 258 3.33 -8.84 31.38
CA GLY A 258 2.95 -10.00 32.19
C GLY A 258 4.05 -10.49 33.13
N LYS A 259 5.33 -10.35 32.76
CA LYS A 259 6.48 -10.71 33.62
C LYS A 259 6.59 -9.86 34.89
N VAL A 260 6.07 -8.64 34.89
CA VAL A 260 6.06 -7.75 36.07
C VAL A 260 4.69 -7.70 36.75
N GLY A 261 3.74 -8.54 36.33
CA GLY A 261 2.40 -8.60 36.92
C GLY A 261 1.48 -7.43 36.56
N GLU A 262 1.83 -6.64 35.53
CA GLU A 262 1.03 -5.51 35.08
C GLU A 262 0.36 -5.81 33.73
N PRO A 263 -0.86 -5.29 33.46
CA PRO A 263 -1.46 -5.37 32.13
C PRO A 263 -0.85 -4.31 31.20
N MET A 264 -0.56 -4.69 29.96
CA MET A 264 -0.10 -3.70 28.97
C MET A 264 -1.26 -2.86 28.46
N SER A 265 -1.08 -1.54 28.49
CA SER A 265 -2.00 -0.60 27.85
C SER A 265 -1.87 -0.64 26.32
N LEU A 266 -3.00 -0.63 25.60
CA LEU A 266 -3.03 -0.48 24.14
C LEU A 266 -2.38 0.84 23.67
N TYR A 267 -2.36 1.89 24.51
CA TYR A 267 -1.66 3.13 24.21
C TYR A 267 -0.15 2.96 24.19
N MET A 268 0.40 2.14 25.10
CA MET A 268 1.83 1.83 25.10
C MET A 268 2.20 0.94 23.90
N ALA A 269 1.32 0.00 23.52
CA ALA A 269 1.44 -0.74 22.26
C ALA A 269 1.57 0.21 21.07
N SER A 270 0.64 1.17 20.97
CA SER A 270 0.59 2.18 19.92
C SER A 270 1.88 3.01 19.89
N ALA A 271 2.41 3.41 21.06
CA ALA A 271 3.65 4.18 21.17
C ALA A 271 4.88 3.39 20.65
N ILE A 272 5.02 2.12 21.07
CA ILE A 272 6.11 1.22 20.64
C ILE A 272 6.10 1.03 19.12
N VAL A 273 4.92 0.75 18.57
CA VAL A 273 4.73 0.53 17.14
C VAL A 273 5.02 1.82 16.38
N LEU A 274 4.46 2.95 16.81
CA LEU A 274 4.69 4.22 16.16
C LEU A 274 6.17 4.63 16.15
N TRP A 275 6.88 4.51 17.27
CA TRP A 275 8.32 4.78 17.31
C TRP A 275 9.11 3.89 16.33
N SER A 276 8.67 2.64 16.16
CA SER A 276 9.28 1.71 15.22
C SER A 276 9.06 2.14 13.77
N LEU A 277 7.93 2.77 13.45
CA LEU A 277 7.63 3.28 12.11
C LEU A 277 8.38 4.59 11.77
N LEU A 278 8.89 5.32 12.77
CA LEU A 278 9.45 6.68 12.63
C LEU A 278 10.99 6.71 12.58
N GLY A 279 11.59 5.82 11.79
CA GLY A 279 13.04 5.77 11.56
C GLY A 279 13.53 6.70 10.45
N SER A 280 14.76 7.22 10.57
CA SER A 280 15.37 8.05 9.51
C SER A 280 16.27 7.23 8.58
N TYR A 281 15.83 6.99 7.35
CA TYR A 281 16.65 6.33 6.32
C TYR A 281 17.92 7.11 5.95
N LYS A 282 17.95 8.42 6.20
CA LYS A 282 19.13 9.25 5.99
C LYS A 282 20.23 8.99 7.03
N HIS A 283 19.86 8.72 8.27
CA HIS A 283 20.79 8.56 9.38
C HIS A 283 21.04 7.08 9.74
N ASP A 284 19.98 6.28 9.80
CA ASP A 284 20.05 4.89 10.27
C ASP A 284 20.14 3.88 9.10
N GLN A 285 20.01 4.34 7.85
CA GLN A 285 20.00 3.50 6.65
C GLN A 285 18.98 2.35 6.80
N TRP A 286 19.41 1.10 6.59
CA TRP A 286 18.56 -0.08 6.76
C TRP A 286 17.98 -0.21 8.16
N LYS A 287 18.70 0.22 9.21
CA LYS A 287 18.21 0.15 10.60
C LYS A 287 17.04 1.11 10.87
N ALA A 288 16.71 2.00 9.93
CA ALA A 288 15.48 2.79 9.98
C ALA A 288 14.21 1.96 9.75
N CYS A 289 14.36 0.72 9.25
CA CYS A 289 13.24 -0.13 8.89
C CYS A 289 12.35 -0.48 10.09
N PRO A 290 11.01 -0.45 9.95
CA PRO A 290 10.08 -0.79 11.01
C PRO A 290 10.40 -2.09 11.74
N THR A 291 10.73 -3.15 11.01
CA THR A 291 11.04 -4.46 11.56
C THR A 291 12.24 -4.41 12.51
N LEU A 292 13.33 -3.78 12.06
CA LEU A 292 14.60 -3.69 12.80
C LEU A 292 14.49 -2.78 14.02
N ARG A 293 13.77 -1.67 13.89
CA ARG A 293 13.48 -0.78 15.03
C ARG A 293 12.65 -1.52 16.07
N PHE A 294 11.57 -2.18 15.65
CA PHE A 294 10.71 -2.96 16.53
C PHE A 294 11.51 -4.05 17.25
N ALA A 295 12.33 -4.83 16.53
CA ALA A 295 13.20 -5.85 17.13
C ALA A 295 14.11 -5.26 18.19
N SER A 296 14.80 -4.16 17.86
CA SER A 296 15.76 -3.49 18.74
C SER A 296 15.09 -3.00 20.03
N LEU A 297 13.90 -2.41 19.93
CA LEU A 297 13.15 -1.93 21.09
C LEU A 297 12.60 -3.09 21.93
N VAL A 298 12.06 -4.13 21.31
CA VAL A 298 11.57 -5.30 22.06
C VAL A 298 12.69 -6.00 22.82
N LEU A 299 13.87 -6.16 22.21
CA LEU A 299 15.04 -6.73 22.90
C LEU A 299 15.47 -5.87 24.10
N TYR A 300 15.46 -4.54 23.94
CA TYR A 300 15.72 -3.62 25.05
C TYR A 300 14.69 -3.76 26.19
N LEU A 301 13.39 -3.81 25.85
CA LEU A 301 12.32 -3.94 26.84
C LEU A 301 12.30 -5.31 27.53
N LEU A 302 12.73 -6.38 26.84
CA LEU A 302 12.89 -7.70 27.46
C LEU A 302 14.03 -7.72 28.48
N GLU A 303 15.09 -6.94 28.27
CA GLU A 303 16.24 -6.83 29.17
C GLU A 303 15.95 -5.90 30.35
N LYS A 304 15.33 -4.74 30.10
CA LYS A 304 15.12 -3.69 31.13
C LYS A 304 13.75 -3.71 31.79
N GLY A 305 12.80 -4.44 31.23
CA GLY A 305 11.40 -4.41 31.64
C GLY A 305 10.62 -3.28 30.96
N PRO A 306 9.33 -3.13 31.30
CA PRO A 306 8.47 -2.10 30.73
C PRO A 306 8.91 -0.69 31.18
N PRO A 307 8.74 0.33 30.32
CA PRO A 307 9.03 1.71 30.67
C PRO A 307 7.98 2.27 31.64
N ASN A 308 8.32 3.37 32.31
CA ASN A 308 7.37 4.10 33.14
C ASN A 308 6.23 4.70 32.29
N SER A 309 5.00 4.22 32.50
CA SER A 309 3.81 4.64 31.74
C SER A 309 3.41 6.11 31.93
N SER A 310 3.89 6.77 32.98
CA SER A 310 3.63 8.20 33.25
C SER A 310 4.55 9.15 32.46
N MET A 311 5.59 8.63 31.81
CA MET A 311 6.53 9.47 31.06
C MET A 311 5.89 10.02 29.78
N PRO A 312 6.06 11.31 29.46
CA PRO A 312 5.62 11.88 28.18
C PRO A 312 6.19 11.10 27.00
N TYR A 313 5.35 10.79 26.00
CA TYR A 313 5.74 9.92 24.87
C TYR A 313 6.99 10.39 24.12
N MET A 314 7.17 11.70 23.93
CA MET A 314 8.39 12.20 23.26
C MET A 314 9.67 11.94 24.06
N LYS A 315 9.59 11.93 25.40
CA LYS A 315 10.72 11.56 26.25
C LYS A 315 11.01 10.05 26.16
N LEU A 316 9.96 9.22 26.12
CA LEU A 316 10.10 7.78 25.87
C LEU A 316 10.76 7.51 24.51
N PHE A 317 10.35 8.22 23.46
CA PHE A 317 10.93 8.09 22.13
C PHE A 317 12.41 8.46 22.10
N ASP A 318 12.80 9.53 22.80
CA ASP A 318 14.19 9.94 22.94
C ASP A 318 15.02 8.93 23.74
N GLU A 319 14.45 8.36 24.82
CA GLU A 319 15.08 7.28 25.60
C GLU A 319 15.32 6.05 24.71
N TRP A 320 14.28 5.59 24.00
CA TRP A 320 14.37 4.41 23.12
C TRP A 320 15.35 4.63 21.97
N SER A 321 15.35 5.81 21.34
CA SER A 321 16.35 6.18 20.33
C SER A 321 17.77 6.15 20.90
N SER A 322 17.98 6.66 22.11
CA SER A 322 19.29 6.64 22.77
C SER A 322 19.73 5.22 23.12
N ALA A 323 18.84 4.42 23.71
CA ALA A 323 19.10 3.03 24.12
C ALA A 323 19.42 2.12 22.92
N THR A 324 18.69 2.29 21.82
CA THR A 324 18.87 1.49 20.59
C THR A 324 19.95 2.06 19.65
N LYS A 325 20.55 3.21 19.99
CA LYS A 325 21.53 3.94 19.16
C LYS A 325 20.99 4.27 17.76
N LEU A 326 19.72 4.67 17.69
CA LEU A 326 19.03 5.05 16.46
C LEU A 326 18.63 6.51 16.49
N SER A 327 18.35 7.08 15.32
CA SER A 327 17.91 8.47 15.21
C SER A 327 16.65 8.75 16.03
N LYS A 328 16.56 9.98 16.54
CA LYS A 328 15.38 10.52 17.21
C LYS A 328 14.23 10.68 16.23
N VAL A 329 13.00 10.45 16.71
CA VAL A 329 11.77 10.61 15.93
C VAL A 329 11.66 11.99 15.30
N GLU A 330 11.96 13.05 16.08
CA GLU A 330 11.90 14.42 15.58
C GLU A 330 12.85 14.66 14.39
N VAL A 331 14.04 14.07 14.41
CA VAL A 331 15.02 14.17 13.32
C VAL A 331 14.51 13.45 12.07
N ALA A 332 13.92 12.27 12.23
CA ALA A 332 13.33 11.51 11.14
C ALA A 332 12.18 12.29 10.47
N LEU A 333 11.27 12.85 11.27
CA LEU A 333 10.12 13.63 10.80
C LEU A 333 10.52 14.93 10.12
N LYS A 334 11.48 15.69 10.68
CA LYS A 334 12.01 16.91 10.04
C LYS A 334 12.67 16.60 8.69
N THR A 335 13.38 15.47 8.60
CA THR A 335 13.97 15.01 7.35
C THR A 335 12.89 14.67 6.32
N ALA A 336 11.87 13.92 6.72
CA ALA A 336 10.73 13.56 5.86
C ALA A 336 9.96 14.80 5.38
N GLN A 337 9.77 15.79 6.25
CA GLN A 337 9.10 17.05 5.92
C GLN A 337 9.89 17.85 4.89
N LYS A 338 11.21 17.97 5.04
CA LYS A 338 12.07 18.61 4.03
C LYS A 338 11.97 17.88 2.70
N GLU A 339 12.03 16.56 2.75
CA GLU A 339 11.96 15.73 1.56
C GLU A 339 10.61 15.87 0.83
N ALA A 340 9.50 16.00 1.55
CA ALA A 340 8.18 16.28 0.98
C ALA A 340 8.09 17.69 0.33
N ILE A 341 8.95 18.63 0.70
CA ILE A 341 9.05 19.95 0.04
C ILE A 341 9.90 19.87 -1.24
N ASP A 342 11.00 19.12 -1.18
CA ASP A 342 11.99 19.09 -2.26
C ASP A 342 11.59 18.12 -3.38
N TYR A 343 10.86 17.05 -3.05
CA TYR A 343 10.51 16.00 -4.00
C TYR A 343 9.66 16.47 -5.20
N PRO A 344 8.53 17.18 -5.03
CA PRO A 344 7.75 17.68 -6.18
C PRO A 344 8.55 18.62 -7.07
N LYS A 345 9.46 19.44 -6.49
CA LYS A 345 10.34 20.34 -7.25
C LYS A 345 11.30 19.57 -8.15
N ARG A 346 11.86 18.46 -7.65
CA ARG A 346 12.74 17.58 -8.43
C ARG A 346 11.98 16.87 -9.55
N VAL A 347 10.77 16.39 -9.27
CA VAL A 347 9.89 15.81 -10.29
C VAL A 347 9.56 16.83 -11.36
N ASN A 348 9.08 18.03 -10.98
CA ASN A 348 8.76 19.09 -11.93
C ASN A 348 9.96 19.47 -12.82
N LYS A 349 11.15 19.63 -12.22
CA LYS A 349 12.38 19.89 -12.98
C LYS A 349 12.69 18.78 -13.98
N ALA A 350 12.48 17.52 -13.59
CA ALA A 350 12.70 16.38 -14.48
C ALA A 350 11.69 16.33 -15.64
N LEU A 351 10.43 16.63 -15.36
CA LEU A 351 9.36 16.69 -16.36
C LEU A 351 9.60 17.82 -17.38
N SER A 352 10.01 19.01 -16.94
CA SER A 352 10.27 20.15 -17.82
C SER A 352 11.46 19.97 -18.77
N ASN A 353 12.40 19.08 -18.44
CA ASN A 353 13.61 18.86 -19.24
C ASN A 353 13.50 17.67 -20.21
N ASN A 354 12.34 16.99 -20.28
CA ASN A 354 12.17 15.80 -21.12
C ASN A 354 11.51 16.17 -22.47
N PRO A 355 12.17 15.93 -23.63
CA PRO A 355 11.63 16.27 -24.94
C PRO A 355 10.45 15.39 -25.37
N ILE A 356 10.15 14.30 -24.65
CA ILE A 356 8.88 13.58 -24.79
C ILE A 356 7.75 14.36 -24.06
N GLY A 357 7.67 15.67 -24.28
CA GLY A 357 6.72 16.56 -23.63
C GLY A 357 5.25 16.26 -23.98
N GLU A 358 4.98 15.60 -25.11
CA GLU A 358 3.63 15.14 -25.46
C GLU A 358 3.12 14.00 -24.58
N PHE A 359 4.02 13.12 -24.10
CA PHE A 359 3.67 12.03 -23.20
C PHE A 359 3.23 12.55 -21.82
N TYR A 360 3.80 13.66 -21.36
CA TYR A 360 3.47 14.26 -20.06
C TYR A 360 2.33 15.28 -20.13
N LYS A 361 2.11 15.95 -21.29
CA LYS A 361 0.94 16.82 -21.51
C LYS A 361 -0.39 16.06 -21.48
N THR A 362 -0.39 14.76 -21.76
CA THR A 362 -1.59 13.91 -21.71
C THR A 362 -1.85 13.26 -20.34
N GLN A 363 -1.00 13.55 -19.35
CA GLN A 363 -1.02 12.99 -18.00
C GLN A 363 -0.92 14.12 -16.95
N GLU A 364 -1.73 15.17 -17.12
CA GLU A 364 -1.80 16.38 -16.27
C GLU A 364 -1.99 16.09 -14.77
N ASN A 365 -2.36 14.85 -14.42
CA ASN A 365 -2.69 14.39 -13.08
C ASN A 365 -1.48 14.03 -12.20
N TYR A 366 -0.30 13.69 -12.76
CA TYR A 366 0.81 13.14 -11.96
C TYR A 366 1.47 14.13 -11.01
N LEU A 367 1.90 15.30 -11.51
CA LEU A 367 2.54 16.30 -10.66
C LEU A 367 1.57 16.85 -9.60
N PRO A 368 0.32 17.22 -9.93
CA PRO A 368 -0.67 17.59 -8.92
C PRO A 368 -0.91 16.50 -7.88
N PHE A 369 -0.98 15.23 -8.29
CA PHE A 369 -1.10 14.12 -7.34
C PHE A 369 0.09 14.02 -6.39
N ILE A 370 1.32 14.11 -6.92
CA ILE A 370 2.56 14.10 -6.14
C ILE A 370 2.58 15.27 -5.14
N GLU A 371 2.21 16.47 -5.59
CA GLU A 371 2.12 17.65 -4.74
C GLU A 371 1.07 17.48 -3.63
N SER A 372 -0.08 16.90 -3.96
CA SER A 372 -1.16 16.60 -3.02
C SER A 372 -0.75 15.60 -1.94
N VAL A 373 -0.09 14.49 -2.31
CA VAL A 373 0.42 13.52 -1.34
C VAL A 373 1.52 14.15 -0.47
N CYS A 374 2.46 14.90 -1.05
CA CYS A 374 3.48 15.59 -0.27
C CYS A 374 2.89 16.69 0.65
N LYS A 375 1.81 17.36 0.23
CA LYS A 375 1.07 18.30 1.08
C LYS A 375 0.37 17.58 2.24
N ALA A 376 -0.22 16.40 1.98
CA ALA A 376 -0.80 15.53 2.99
C ALA A 376 0.25 15.08 4.04
N GLN A 377 1.41 14.61 3.59
CA GLN A 377 2.52 14.22 4.46
C GLN A 377 2.96 15.37 5.38
N ARG A 378 3.17 16.57 4.83
CA ARG A 378 3.59 17.74 5.63
C ARG A 378 2.54 18.13 6.68
N HIS A 379 1.25 18.02 6.34
CA HIS A 379 0.16 18.26 7.28
C HIS A 379 0.18 17.23 8.41
N MET A 380 0.24 15.93 8.08
CA MET A 380 0.30 14.86 9.09
C MET A 380 1.51 15.00 10.03
N ILE A 381 2.69 15.25 9.48
CA ILE A 381 3.91 15.46 10.27
C ILE A 381 3.75 16.70 11.16
N GLY A 382 3.19 17.79 10.62
CA GLY A 382 2.95 19.03 11.36
C GLY A 382 1.98 18.85 12.53
N GLU A 383 0.86 18.16 12.32
CA GLU A 383 -0.11 17.87 13.39
C GLU A 383 0.47 16.92 14.45
N PHE A 384 1.21 15.90 14.02
CA PHE A 384 1.87 14.98 14.94
C PHE A 384 2.90 15.69 15.83
N LEU A 385 3.75 16.55 15.26
CA LEU A 385 4.78 17.28 16.02
C LEU A 385 4.20 18.27 17.02
N LYS A 386 2.98 18.79 16.79
CA LYS A 386 2.30 19.68 17.74
C LYS A 386 1.83 18.94 18.99
N LYS A 387 1.23 17.75 18.82
CA LYS A 387 0.56 16.98 19.87
C LYS A 387 0.61 15.46 19.60
N PRO A 388 1.78 14.82 19.79
CA PRO A 388 1.97 13.41 19.47
C PRO A 388 1.05 12.47 20.28
N GLU A 389 0.68 12.87 21.49
CA GLU A 389 -0.25 12.14 22.36
C GLU A 389 -1.62 11.91 21.72
N LEU A 390 -2.10 12.84 20.88
CA LEU A 390 -3.38 12.68 20.19
C LEU A 390 -3.37 11.57 19.14
N TYR A 391 -2.19 11.26 18.59
CA TYR A 391 -2.03 10.21 17.58
C TYR A 391 -1.76 8.84 18.22
N ILE A 392 -1.08 8.83 19.37
CA ILE A 392 -0.76 7.61 20.11
C ILE A 392 -1.98 7.09 20.87
N GLU A 393 -2.73 7.99 21.51
CA GLU A 393 -3.93 7.64 22.25
C GLU A 393 -5.10 7.44 21.30
N ASN A 394 -5.33 6.21 20.81
CA ASN A 394 -6.25 6.03 19.69
C ASN A 394 -7.70 6.44 19.99
N SER A 395 -8.13 6.45 21.25
CA SER A 395 -9.40 7.05 21.66
C SER A 395 -9.48 8.51 21.22
N ARG A 396 -8.47 9.31 21.58
CA ARG A 396 -8.35 10.71 21.19
C ARG A 396 -8.13 10.85 19.68
N TYR A 397 -7.33 9.97 19.08
CA TYR A 397 -7.11 9.95 17.63
C TYR A 397 -8.43 9.84 16.87
N LEU A 398 -9.29 8.87 17.22
CA LEU A 398 -10.57 8.64 16.56
C LEU A 398 -11.48 9.88 16.67
N TYR A 399 -11.56 10.50 17.85
CA TYR A 399 -12.30 11.76 18.05
C TYR A 399 -11.67 12.97 17.34
N LYS A 400 -10.36 12.94 17.06
CA LYS A 400 -9.61 14.02 16.43
C LYS A 400 -9.27 13.74 14.96
N THR A 401 -9.82 12.68 14.37
CA THR A 401 -9.74 12.39 12.92
C THR A 401 -9.99 13.62 12.04
N PRO A 402 -10.91 14.55 12.39
CA PRO A 402 -11.11 15.79 11.62
C PRO A 402 -9.94 16.77 11.54
N MET A 403 -8.90 16.59 12.36
CA MET A 403 -7.67 17.38 12.30
C MET A 403 -6.65 16.82 11.30
N TYR A 404 -6.74 15.53 10.96
CA TYR A 404 -5.79 14.82 10.10
C TYR A 404 -6.20 14.89 8.62
N VAL A 405 -5.53 14.14 7.76
CA VAL A 405 -5.81 14.15 6.32
C VAL A 405 -7.03 13.29 6.02
N ASN A 406 -7.97 13.81 5.25
CA ASN A 406 -9.10 12.99 4.78
C ASN A 406 -8.62 12.00 3.70
N PRO A 407 -8.75 10.66 3.88
CA PRO A 407 -8.41 9.72 2.84
C PRO A 407 -9.49 9.67 1.75
N PRO A 408 -9.11 9.50 0.47
CA PRO A 408 -10.05 8.97 -0.50
C PRO A 408 -10.35 7.50 -0.15
N VAL A 409 -11.62 7.12 -0.13
CA VAL A 409 -12.07 5.78 0.26
C VAL A 409 -12.62 5.05 -0.96
N ARG A 410 -12.01 3.93 -1.31
CA ARG A 410 -12.46 3.00 -2.34
C ARG A 410 -13.08 1.76 -1.69
N ILE A 411 -14.23 1.33 -2.20
CA ILE A 411 -14.87 0.06 -1.87
C ILE A 411 -14.67 -0.90 -3.04
N ASP A 412 -14.15 -2.08 -2.76
CA ASP A 412 -14.03 -3.18 -3.71
C ASP A 412 -14.93 -4.35 -3.30
N MET A 413 -15.83 -4.75 -4.21
CA MET A 413 -16.68 -5.93 -4.02
C MET A 413 -15.96 -7.15 -4.58
N ILE A 414 -15.64 -8.14 -3.72
CA ILE A 414 -14.95 -9.38 -4.15
C ILE A 414 -15.91 -10.28 -4.95
N LYS A 415 -17.16 -10.41 -4.50
CA LYS A 415 -18.20 -11.17 -5.19
C LYS A 415 -19.43 -10.29 -5.42
N GLY A 416 -19.99 -10.37 -6.61
CA GLY A 416 -21.12 -9.55 -7.02
C GLY A 416 -20.73 -8.10 -7.30
N GLY A 417 -21.69 -7.19 -7.12
CA GLY A 417 -21.53 -5.74 -7.18
C GLY A 417 -22.72 -5.07 -6.47
N VAL A 418 -22.58 -3.79 -6.14
CA VAL A 418 -23.68 -2.98 -5.58
C VAL A 418 -24.47 -2.39 -6.74
N LEU A 419 -25.80 -2.39 -6.67
CA LEU A 419 -26.64 -1.76 -7.70
C LEU A 419 -26.35 -0.25 -7.76
N VAL A 420 -26.18 0.28 -8.98
CA VAL A 420 -26.01 1.72 -9.21
C VAL A 420 -27.39 2.35 -9.34
N ASP A 421 -28.04 2.54 -8.20
CA ASP A 421 -29.37 3.17 -8.10
C ASP A 421 -29.28 4.67 -7.74
N ASP A 422 -30.43 5.30 -7.52
CA ASP A 422 -30.51 6.72 -7.14
C ASP A 422 -29.89 6.99 -5.76
N ASN A 423 -29.92 6.01 -4.84
CA ASN A 423 -29.30 6.13 -3.53
C ASN A 423 -27.76 6.11 -3.63
N PHE A 424 -27.21 5.24 -4.48
CA PHE A 424 -25.79 5.20 -4.80
C PHE A 424 -25.32 6.55 -5.34
N LYS A 425 -26.06 7.13 -6.29
CA LYS A 425 -25.76 8.45 -6.86
C LYS A 425 -25.91 9.58 -5.83
N ALA A 426 -26.97 9.56 -5.02
CA ALA A 426 -27.22 10.57 -3.98
C ALA A 426 -26.11 10.62 -2.91
N LYS A 427 -25.44 9.48 -2.64
CA LYS A 427 -24.26 9.41 -1.78
C LYS A 427 -22.98 10.01 -2.41
N GLY A 428 -23.05 10.51 -3.65
CA GLY A 428 -21.91 11.05 -4.38
C GLY A 428 -20.88 9.99 -4.73
N CYS A 429 -21.30 8.73 -4.89
CA CYS A 429 -20.41 7.64 -5.24
C CYS A 429 -19.88 7.81 -6.67
N ILE A 430 -18.60 7.51 -6.88
CA ILE A 430 -18.00 7.48 -8.21
C ILE A 430 -17.75 6.01 -8.57
N ASN A 431 -18.45 5.50 -9.57
CA ASN A 431 -18.26 4.14 -10.08
C ASN A 431 -16.98 4.08 -10.91
N TYR A 432 -16.00 3.28 -10.47
CA TYR A 432 -14.74 3.08 -11.18
C TYR A 432 -14.74 1.83 -12.04
N ARG A 433 -15.45 0.79 -11.59
CA ARG A 433 -15.56 -0.49 -12.28
C ARG A 433 -16.93 -1.07 -12.03
N GLY A 434 -17.59 -1.47 -13.11
CA GLY A 434 -18.91 -2.06 -13.06
C GLY A 434 -19.24 -2.87 -14.30
N GLY A 435 -20.45 -3.40 -14.33
CA GLY A 435 -21.02 -4.03 -15.50
C GLY A 435 -22.53 -4.13 -15.36
N LEU A 436 -23.17 -4.82 -16.30
CA LEU A 436 -24.57 -5.17 -16.15
C LEU A 436 -24.69 -6.46 -15.32
N ASP A 437 -25.66 -6.49 -14.41
CA ASP A 437 -26.05 -7.70 -13.71
C ASP A 437 -26.88 -8.62 -14.62
N LYS A 438 -27.32 -9.76 -14.08
CA LYS A 438 -28.15 -10.74 -14.80
C LYS A 438 -29.50 -10.19 -15.29
N ASN A 439 -29.95 -9.05 -14.74
CA ASN A 439 -31.20 -8.38 -15.09
C ASN A 439 -30.96 -7.16 -16.00
N GLY A 440 -29.73 -6.93 -16.46
CA GLY A 440 -29.38 -5.75 -17.27
C GLY A 440 -29.25 -4.46 -16.47
N GLN A 441 -29.17 -4.51 -15.14
CA GLN A 441 -28.99 -3.35 -14.27
C GLN A 441 -27.51 -3.07 -14.03
N GLU A 442 -27.12 -1.80 -14.00
CA GLU A 442 -25.75 -1.42 -13.72
C GLU A 442 -25.36 -1.79 -12.28
N ASN A 443 -24.21 -2.43 -12.13
CA ASN A 443 -23.59 -2.73 -10.85
C ASN A 443 -22.19 -2.13 -10.74
N ALA A 444 -21.82 -1.68 -9.55
CA ALA A 444 -20.49 -1.22 -9.20
C ALA A 444 -19.74 -2.32 -8.43
N LYS A 445 -18.58 -2.71 -8.94
CA LYS A 445 -17.62 -3.64 -8.32
C LYS A 445 -16.44 -2.92 -7.67
N SER A 446 -16.16 -1.70 -8.09
CA SER A 446 -15.21 -0.80 -7.44
C SER A 446 -15.72 0.63 -7.55
N PHE A 447 -15.79 1.34 -6.43
CA PHE A 447 -16.32 2.71 -6.39
C PHE A 447 -15.73 3.50 -5.22
N SER A 448 -15.74 4.83 -5.29
CA SER A 448 -15.40 5.67 -4.14
C SER A 448 -16.62 6.12 -3.36
N LEU A 449 -16.44 6.23 -2.05
CA LEU A 449 -17.38 6.92 -1.16
C LEU A 449 -16.78 8.23 -0.69
N ASN A 450 -17.60 9.29 -0.68
CA ASN A 450 -17.19 10.57 -0.13
C ASN A 450 -17.37 10.59 1.39
N PHE A 451 -16.31 10.23 2.11
CA PHE A 451 -16.26 10.39 3.55
C PHE A 451 -15.69 11.77 3.90
N ASN A 452 -16.48 12.60 4.59
CA ASN A 452 -16.03 13.90 5.10
C ASN A 452 -15.53 13.77 6.54
N LEU A 453 -14.45 13.02 6.75
CA LEU A 453 -13.89 12.84 8.09
C LEU A 453 -13.06 14.04 8.52
N SER A 454 -12.44 14.74 7.57
CA SER A 454 -11.65 15.95 7.80
C SER A 454 -11.90 17.00 6.71
N LYS A 455 -11.72 18.27 7.09
CA LYS A 455 -11.76 19.40 6.13
C LYS A 455 -10.50 19.48 5.27
N PHE A 456 -9.41 18.80 5.66
CA PHE A 456 -8.17 18.79 4.92
C PHE A 456 -8.13 17.61 3.96
N ASN A 457 -8.60 17.84 2.73
CA ASN A 457 -8.69 16.82 1.68
C ASN A 457 -7.80 17.21 0.46
N PRO A 458 -6.48 17.03 0.55
CA PRO A 458 -5.56 17.40 -0.53
C PRO A 458 -5.58 16.40 -1.70
N ILE A 459 -5.98 15.14 -1.49
CA ILE A 459 -5.91 14.07 -2.49
C ILE A 459 -7.31 13.84 -3.07
N MET A 460 -7.47 14.12 -4.36
CA MET A 460 -8.74 13.91 -5.05
C MET A 460 -8.94 12.40 -5.36
N PRO A 461 -10.11 11.81 -5.04
CA PRO A 461 -10.35 10.38 -5.23
C PRO A 461 -10.14 9.89 -6.68
N PHE A 462 -10.63 10.64 -7.68
CA PHE A 462 -10.48 10.26 -9.09
C PHE A 462 -9.02 10.29 -9.53
N ILE A 463 -8.25 11.32 -9.16
CA ILE A 463 -6.81 11.39 -9.45
C ILE A 463 -6.06 10.23 -8.79
N ALA A 464 -6.38 9.92 -7.53
CA ALA A 464 -5.76 8.80 -6.82
C ALA A 464 -6.06 7.46 -7.50
N TYR A 465 -7.26 7.30 -8.05
CA TYR A 465 -7.65 6.11 -8.80
C TYR A 465 -6.96 6.04 -10.18
N ASP A 466 -6.90 7.13 -10.93
CA ASP A 466 -6.23 7.17 -12.23
C ASP A 466 -4.74 6.80 -12.09
N VAL A 467 -4.04 7.43 -11.14
CA VAL A 467 -2.64 7.13 -10.87
C VAL A 467 -2.46 5.69 -10.38
N TYR A 468 -3.40 5.18 -9.58
CA TYR A 468 -3.42 3.77 -9.18
C TYR A 468 -3.48 2.81 -10.37
N MET A 469 -4.33 3.11 -11.36
CA MET A 469 -4.47 2.29 -12.57
C MET A 469 -3.21 2.34 -13.42
N ASP A 470 -2.58 3.50 -13.55
CA ASP A 470 -1.31 3.61 -14.28
C ASP A 470 -0.17 2.87 -13.56
N ILE A 471 -0.14 2.85 -12.22
CA ILE A 471 0.78 1.99 -11.45
C ILE A 471 0.51 0.51 -11.77
N ALA A 472 -0.75 0.08 -11.79
CA ALA A 472 -1.11 -1.31 -12.10
C ALA A 472 -0.67 -1.72 -13.51
N ILE A 473 -0.79 -0.81 -14.49
CA ILE A 473 -0.28 -0.97 -15.85
C ILE A 473 1.24 -1.16 -15.86
N VAL A 474 1.99 -0.30 -15.17
CA VAL A 474 3.46 -0.43 -15.11
C VAL A 474 3.88 -1.72 -14.41
N ASP A 475 3.23 -2.08 -13.30
CA ASP A 475 3.49 -3.32 -12.57
C ASP A 475 3.22 -4.56 -13.43
N PHE A 476 2.14 -4.55 -14.22
CA PHE A 476 1.84 -5.62 -15.18
C PHE A 476 2.96 -5.79 -16.20
N VAL A 477 3.38 -4.69 -16.83
CA VAL A 477 4.41 -4.72 -17.88
C VAL A 477 5.77 -5.14 -17.31
N PHE A 478 6.13 -4.68 -16.11
CA PHE A 478 7.48 -4.92 -15.57
C PHE A 478 7.64 -6.19 -14.75
N TYR A 479 6.61 -6.65 -14.02
CA TYR A 479 6.71 -7.78 -13.10
C TYR A 479 5.55 -8.81 -13.22
N ALA A 480 4.46 -8.49 -13.91
CA ALA A 480 3.33 -9.40 -14.13
C ALA A 480 2.86 -10.12 -12.85
N HIS A 481 2.88 -9.42 -11.72
CA HIS A 481 2.55 -9.99 -10.42
C HIS A 481 1.13 -10.57 -10.44
N LYS A 482 1.01 -11.87 -10.09
CA LYS A 482 -0.23 -12.62 -9.88
C LYS A 482 -1.30 -12.33 -10.96
N ARG A 483 -1.27 -13.05 -12.08
CA ARG A 483 -2.18 -12.96 -13.25
C ARG A 483 -3.70 -12.96 -12.96
N TYR A 484 -4.11 -13.29 -11.74
CA TYR A 484 -5.51 -13.29 -11.29
C TYR A 484 -5.88 -12.06 -10.47
N ASP A 485 -4.97 -11.10 -10.29
CA ASP A 485 -5.29 -9.82 -9.69
C ASP A 485 -6.25 -9.05 -10.62
N PRO A 486 -7.47 -8.72 -10.17
CA PRO A 486 -8.45 -8.01 -10.99
C PRO A 486 -7.91 -6.71 -11.61
N ASP A 487 -6.99 -6.03 -10.93
CA ASP A 487 -6.47 -4.75 -11.38
C ASP A 487 -5.44 -4.93 -12.52
N ILE A 488 -4.76 -6.08 -12.55
CA ILE A 488 -3.88 -6.47 -13.66
C ILE A 488 -4.68 -6.85 -14.90
N ILE A 489 -5.80 -7.55 -14.74
CA ILE A 489 -6.72 -7.86 -15.85
C ILE A 489 -7.24 -6.56 -16.47
N MET A 490 -7.65 -5.60 -15.64
CA MET A 490 -8.08 -4.29 -16.11
C MET A 490 -6.97 -3.51 -16.81
N ALA A 491 -5.76 -3.51 -16.24
CA ALA A 491 -4.61 -2.89 -16.86
C ALA A 491 -4.35 -3.46 -18.26
N GLN A 492 -4.45 -4.79 -18.42
CA GLN A 492 -4.35 -5.46 -19.70
C GLN A 492 -5.47 -5.03 -20.67
N GLU A 493 -6.73 -5.01 -20.24
CA GLU A 493 -7.87 -4.56 -21.06
C GLU A 493 -7.70 -3.10 -21.51
N GLN A 494 -7.23 -2.22 -20.63
CA GLN A 494 -6.98 -0.81 -20.96
C GLN A 494 -5.84 -0.66 -21.97
N LEU A 495 -4.77 -1.43 -21.83
CA LEU A 495 -3.66 -1.43 -22.79
C LEU A 495 -4.10 -1.96 -24.16
N GLN A 496 -4.90 -3.03 -24.20
CA GLN A 496 -5.45 -3.58 -25.45
C GLN A 496 -6.37 -2.59 -26.18
N LYS A 497 -7.13 -1.75 -25.44
CA LYS A 497 -7.93 -0.67 -26.04
C LYS A 497 -7.08 0.46 -26.62
N LYS A 498 -5.84 0.64 -26.14
CA LYS A 498 -4.94 1.74 -26.52
C LYS A 498 -4.03 1.42 -27.72
N GLY A 499 -4.05 0.20 -28.24
CA GLY A 499 -3.34 -0.12 -29.49
C GLY A 499 -3.44 -1.59 -29.92
N ASP A 500 -3.14 -1.84 -31.19
CA ASP A 500 -3.12 -3.17 -31.82
C ASP A 500 -1.85 -3.97 -31.44
N VAL A 501 -1.49 -3.97 -30.15
CA VAL A 501 -0.28 -4.63 -29.64
C VAL A 501 -0.65 -5.81 -28.75
N ILE A 502 -0.09 -6.98 -29.08
CA ILE A 502 -0.31 -8.19 -28.29
C ILE A 502 0.64 -8.20 -27.09
N PHE A 503 0.10 -8.24 -25.88
CA PHE A 503 0.89 -8.50 -24.67
C PHE A 503 0.93 -10.02 -24.42
N PHE A 504 2.13 -10.62 -24.42
CA PHE A 504 2.26 -12.06 -24.21
C PHE A 504 3.15 -12.38 -23.01
N ASN A 505 2.78 -13.42 -22.27
CA ASN A 505 3.46 -13.75 -21.03
C ASN A 505 4.74 -14.57 -21.27
N VAL A 506 5.84 -14.20 -20.60
CA VAL A 506 7.13 -14.89 -20.73
C VAL A 506 7.41 -15.91 -19.63
N ASP A 507 6.61 -15.91 -18.56
CA ASP A 507 6.71 -16.85 -17.42
C ASP A 507 5.72 -18.02 -17.56
N VAL A 508 5.49 -18.51 -18.79
CA VAL A 508 4.62 -19.67 -19.06
C VAL A 508 5.31 -20.97 -18.69
#